data_AF-A0A372JRX8-F1
#
_entry.id   AF-A0A372JRX8-F1
#
_cell.length_a   1.000
_cell.length_b   1.000
_cell.length_c   1.000
_cell.angle_alpha   90.00
_cell.angle_beta   90.00
_cell.angle_gamma   90.00
#
_symmetry.space_group_name_H-M   'P 1'
#
loop_
_entity.id
_entity.type
_entity.pdbx_description
1 polymer ?
#
loop_
_entity_poly.entity_id
_entity_poly.type
_entity_poly.pdbx_seq_one_letter_code
_entity_poly.pdbx_strand_id
1 'polypeptide(L)'
;MIGRFLCPASRVAELRTHLLPDDHLDLVVIADTGMDGLPKALEDVAAEPRVRLRGIEVALPEDADQARAATVTIASLPTEVPAFLEVRRTTGWHMVIDGIAAAHEAGATVGAKLRTGGVTADAFPSPAEVAAFVGACVERRLPFKCTAGLHHAVRHTDPETGFVHHGFLNVLLAAADGGSVEDLEMVNPVAVTVRIRALTDEQRETARRMFTGFGSCDIDTPRSDLAALGLL
;
A
#
# COMPACT_ATOMS: atom_id res chain seq x y z
N MET A 1 6.46 1.19 -16.42
CA MET A 1 7.44 1.03 -15.32
C MET A 1 7.02 -0.22 -14.57
N ILE A 2 7.87 -1.24 -14.52
CA ILE A 2 7.68 -2.43 -13.67
C ILE A 2 7.75 -1.94 -12.21
N GLY A 3 6.92 -2.48 -11.32
CA GLY A 3 6.84 -2.06 -9.91
C GLY A 3 8.17 -2.24 -9.14
N ARG A 4 8.21 -1.79 -7.90
CA ARG A 4 9.36 -1.98 -7.00
C ARG A 4 9.33 -3.40 -6.44
N PHE A 5 10.48 -4.05 -6.28
CA PHE A 5 10.56 -5.36 -5.65
C PHE A 5 10.45 -5.21 -4.13
N LEU A 6 9.65 -6.03 -3.46
CA LEU A 6 9.50 -6.01 -2.01
C LEU A 6 10.34 -7.15 -1.41
N CYS A 7 11.22 -6.82 -0.46
CA CYS A 7 12.04 -7.79 0.24
C CYS A 7 11.90 -7.63 1.75
N PRO A 8 11.57 -8.69 2.49
CA PRO A 8 11.70 -8.69 3.95
C PRO A 8 13.14 -8.38 4.37
N ALA A 9 13.30 -7.59 5.43
CA ALA A 9 14.59 -7.25 6.04
C ALA A 9 15.38 -8.52 6.39
N SER A 10 14.71 -9.56 6.89
CA SER A 10 15.30 -10.86 7.20
C SER A 10 15.87 -11.61 5.99
N ARG A 11 15.50 -11.22 4.75
CA ARG A 11 15.86 -11.91 3.50
C ARG A 11 16.80 -11.10 2.60
N VAL A 12 17.22 -9.91 3.02
CA VAL A 12 18.15 -9.07 2.24
C VAL A 12 19.46 -9.81 1.95
N ALA A 13 19.99 -10.55 2.93
CA ALA A 13 21.22 -11.33 2.73
C ALA A 13 21.08 -12.41 1.65
N GLU A 14 19.91 -13.06 1.58
CA GLU A 14 19.61 -14.05 0.54
C GLU A 14 19.43 -13.39 -0.82
N LEU A 15 18.68 -12.28 -0.91
CA LEU A 15 18.48 -11.55 -2.16
C LEU A 15 19.83 -11.27 -2.86
N ARG A 16 20.84 -10.85 -2.09
CA ARG A 16 22.17 -10.50 -2.61
C ARG A 16 22.91 -11.66 -3.28
N THR A 17 22.62 -12.90 -2.90
CA THR A 17 23.25 -14.10 -3.50
C THR A 17 22.62 -14.46 -4.85
N HIS A 18 21.41 -13.98 -5.12
CA HIS A 18 20.68 -14.23 -6.35
C HIS A 18 20.86 -13.15 -7.42
N LEU A 19 21.41 -11.99 -7.06
CA LEU A 19 21.66 -10.90 -8.00
C LEU A 19 22.79 -11.26 -8.97
N LEU A 20 22.55 -11.00 -10.26
CA LEU A 20 23.55 -11.07 -11.32
C LEU A 20 24.36 -9.76 -11.38
N PRO A 21 25.55 -9.74 -12.01
CA PRO A 21 26.38 -8.53 -12.08
C PRO A 21 25.70 -7.30 -12.68
N ASP A 22 24.83 -7.51 -13.68
CA ASP A 22 24.17 -6.43 -14.45
C ASP A 22 22.78 -6.05 -13.89
N ASP A 23 22.40 -6.61 -12.73
CA ASP A 23 21.11 -6.31 -12.12
C ASP A 23 21.07 -4.88 -11.56
N HIS A 24 19.92 -4.23 -11.76
CA HIS A 24 19.58 -2.94 -11.17
C HIS A 24 18.16 -3.00 -10.60
N LEU A 25 18.06 -3.27 -9.29
CA LEU A 25 16.79 -3.53 -8.63
C LEU A 25 16.34 -2.33 -7.79
N ASP A 26 15.18 -1.77 -8.12
CA ASP A 26 14.47 -0.83 -7.25
C ASP A 26 13.76 -1.61 -6.13
N LEU A 27 14.24 -1.45 -4.88
CA LEU A 27 13.85 -2.26 -3.72
C LEU A 27 13.02 -1.48 -2.70
N VAL A 28 11.99 -2.10 -2.15
CA VAL A 28 11.30 -1.69 -0.93
C VAL A 28 11.58 -2.73 0.15
N VAL A 29 12.09 -2.29 1.31
CA VAL A 29 12.37 -3.19 2.45
C VAL A 29 11.14 -3.28 3.35
N ILE A 30 10.67 -4.49 3.63
CA ILE A 30 9.64 -4.74 4.64
C ILE A 30 10.35 -5.02 5.97
N ALA A 31 10.09 -4.21 7.00
CA ALA A 31 10.69 -4.34 8.33
C ALA A 31 10.09 -5.49 9.15
N ASP A 32 10.17 -6.72 8.63
CA ASP A 32 9.63 -7.94 9.27
C ASP A 32 10.41 -8.36 10.52
N THR A 33 11.63 -7.86 10.69
CA THR A 33 12.45 -7.99 11.91
C THR A 33 12.20 -6.87 12.92
N GLY A 34 11.15 -6.08 12.74
CA GLY A 34 10.86 -4.88 13.53
C GLY A 34 11.89 -3.75 13.34
N MET A 35 11.73 -2.69 14.12
CA MET A 35 12.60 -1.51 14.05
C MET A 35 14.03 -1.78 14.53
N ASP A 36 14.23 -2.79 15.38
CA ASP A 36 15.56 -3.15 15.87
C ASP A 36 16.43 -3.79 14.78
N GLY A 37 15.84 -4.60 13.90
CA GLY A 37 16.56 -5.24 12.79
C GLY A 37 16.68 -4.39 11.53
N LEU A 38 15.85 -3.36 11.38
CA LEU A 38 15.81 -2.50 10.19
C LEU A 38 17.16 -1.83 9.88
N PRO A 39 17.89 -1.21 10.83
CA PRO A 39 19.18 -0.57 10.56
C PRO A 39 20.17 -1.49 9.84
N LYS A 40 20.28 -2.74 10.31
CA LYS A 40 21.19 -3.72 9.70
C LYS A 40 20.80 -4.06 8.26
N ALA A 41 19.50 -4.24 7.99
CA ALA A 41 19.02 -4.48 6.64
C ALA A 41 19.28 -3.28 5.72
N LEU A 42 19.13 -2.05 6.21
CA LEU A 42 19.43 -0.84 5.45
C LEU A 42 20.92 -0.70 5.15
N GLU A 43 21.81 -1.04 6.08
CA GLU A 43 23.25 -1.10 5.84
C GLU A 43 23.60 -2.14 4.76
N ASP A 44 23.00 -3.33 4.82
CA ASP A 44 23.25 -4.38 3.84
C ASP A 44 22.74 -4.00 2.43
N VAL A 45 21.62 -3.27 2.35
CA VAL A 45 21.12 -2.71 1.08
C VAL A 45 22.04 -1.59 0.58
N ALA A 46 22.49 -0.69 1.45
CA ALA A 46 23.38 0.41 1.06
C ALA A 46 24.76 -0.09 0.55
N ALA A 47 25.21 -1.24 1.05
CA ALA A 47 26.43 -1.91 0.61
C ALA A 47 26.27 -2.71 -0.69
N GLU A 48 25.05 -2.82 -1.24
CA GLU A 48 24.75 -3.60 -2.44
C GLU A 48 24.55 -2.66 -3.66
N PRO A 49 25.58 -2.47 -4.52
CA PRO A 49 25.51 -1.51 -5.63
C PRO A 49 24.47 -1.85 -6.71
N ARG A 50 24.00 -3.10 -6.77
CA ARG A 50 22.97 -3.57 -7.71
C ARG A 50 21.55 -3.23 -7.25
N VAL A 51 21.40 -2.69 -6.05
CA VAL A 51 20.12 -2.38 -5.44
C VAL A 51 20.01 -0.88 -5.18
N ARG A 52 18.85 -0.30 -5.50
CA ARG A 52 18.48 1.06 -5.11
C ARG A 52 17.30 0.99 -4.14
N LEU A 53 17.51 1.46 -2.92
CA LEU A 53 16.42 1.59 -1.95
C LEU A 53 15.41 2.66 -2.40
N ARG A 54 14.14 2.27 -2.48
CA ARG A 54 13.00 3.11 -2.92
C ARG A 54 11.90 3.23 -1.90
N GLY A 55 11.98 2.51 -0.80
CA GLY A 55 11.06 2.71 0.30
C GLY A 55 11.20 1.67 1.40
N ILE A 56 10.45 1.91 2.47
CA ILE A 56 10.35 1.04 3.62
C ILE A 56 8.86 0.77 3.89
N GLU A 57 8.53 -0.44 4.27
CA GLU A 57 7.22 -0.79 4.85
C GLU A 57 7.40 -1.28 6.26
N VAL A 58 6.64 -0.73 7.20
CA VAL A 58 6.71 -1.10 8.61
C VAL A 58 5.33 -1.53 9.08
N ALA A 59 5.24 -2.71 9.69
CA ALA A 59 4.07 -3.10 10.46
C ALA A 59 4.25 -2.63 11.92
N LEU A 60 3.21 -2.06 12.50
CA LEU A 60 3.26 -1.62 13.90
C LEU A 60 3.18 -2.84 14.84
N PRO A 61 3.91 -2.87 15.97
CA PRO A 61 3.86 -3.96 16.95
C PRO A 61 2.45 -4.22 17.50
N GLU A 62 2.00 -5.48 17.49
CA GLU A 62 0.62 -5.88 17.83
C GLU A 62 0.27 -5.66 19.30
N ASP A 63 1.24 -5.80 20.19
CA ASP A 63 1.10 -5.71 21.65
C ASP A 63 1.18 -4.28 22.20
N ALA A 64 1.43 -3.30 21.34
CA ALA A 64 1.55 -1.89 21.70
C ALA A 64 0.29 -1.10 21.31
N ASP A 65 0.03 -0.03 22.08
CA ASP A 65 -0.86 1.05 21.64
C ASP A 65 -0.38 1.56 20.27
N GLN A 66 -1.28 1.49 19.29
CA GLN A 66 -0.90 1.66 17.90
C GLN A 66 -0.47 3.10 17.61
N ALA A 67 -1.14 4.10 18.20
CA ALA A 67 -0.82 5.50 17.99
C ALA A 67 0.57 5.84 18.55
N ARG A 68 0.86 5.39 19.77
CA ARG A 68 2.20 5.54 20.38
C ARG A 68 3.26 4.81 19.55
N ALA A 69 2.98 3.59 19.09
CA ALA A 69 3.90 2.83 18.26
C ALA A 69 4.21 3.53 16.93
N ALA A 70 3.22 4.15 16.29
CA ALA A 70 3.40 4.93 15.07
C ALA A 70 4.34 6.12 15.30
N THR A 71 4.12 6.90 16.37
CA THR A 71 4.99 8.03 16.72
C THR A 71 6.45 7.61 16.91
N VAL A 72 6.70 6.54 17.67
CA VAL A 72 8.06 6.02 17.90
C VAL A 72 8.69 5.52 16.60
N THR A 73 7.91 4.81 15.78
CA THR A 73 8.36 4.27 14.49
C THR A 73 8.77 5.41 13.55
N ILE A 74 7.93 6.43 13.39
CA ILE A 74 8.22 7.61 12.56
C ILE A 74 9.51 8.29 12.98
N ALA A 75 9.71 8.50 14.30
CA ALA A 75 10.91 9.15 14.82
C ALA A 75 12.21 8.35 14.58
N SER A 76 12.09 7.05 14.29
CA SER A 76 13.22 6.14 14.09
C SER A 76 13.48 5.81 12.62
N LEU A 77 12.63 6.28 11.71
CA LEU A 77 12.77 6.05 10.26
C LEU A 77 13.76 7.05 9.64
N PRO A 78 14.52 6.63 8.61
CA PRO A 78 15.35 7.55 7.84
C PRO A 78 14.48 8.59 7.10
N THR A 79 14.92 9.84 7.08
CA THR A 79 14.14 10.98 6.58
C THR A 79 14.05 11.05 5.05
N GLU A 80 15.07 10.52 4.35
CA GLU A 80 15.22 10.62 2.90
C GLU A 80 14.53 9.49 2.13
N VAL A 81 14.07 8.45 2.82
CA VAL A 81 13.51 7.24 2.20
C VAL A 81 12.01 7.18 2.45
N PRO A 82 11.16 7.08 1.40
CA PRO A 82 9.73 6.96 1.59
C PRO A 82 9.34 5.76 2.46
N ALA A 83 8.58 5.97 3.52
CA ALA A 83 8.14 4.91 4.41
C ALA A 83 6.62 4.82 4.50
N PHE A 84 6.09 3.61 4.51
CA PHE A 84 4.66 3.36 4.68
C PHE A 84 4.41 2.52 5.92
N LEU A 85 3.60 3.05 6.83
CA LEU A 85 3.25 2.39 8.09
C LEU A 85 1.92 1.65 7.92
N GLU A 86 1.91 0.36 8.26
CA GLU A 86 0.70 -0.46 8.26
C GLU A 86 -0.22 -0.04 9.41
N VAL A 87 -1.41 0.45 9.06
CA VAL A 87 -2.44 0.83 10.02
C VAL A 87 -3.38 -0.36 10.19
N ARG A 88 -3.34 -0.95 11.39
CA ARG A 88 -4.26 -1.98 11.85
C ARG A 88 -5.65 -1.40 12.01
N ARG A 89 -6.67 -2.19 11.65
CA ARG A 89 -8.10 -1.89 11.78
C ARG A 89 -8.63 -2.07 13.21
N THR A 90 -7.79 -1.81 14.20
CA THR A 90 -8.14 -1.85 15.62
C THR A 90 -8.42 -0.44 16.14
N THR A 91 -8.90 -0.33 17.39
CA THR A 91 -9.07 0.96 18.07
C THR A 91 -7.80 1.84 17.95
N GLY A 92 -8.01 3.14 17.76
CA GLY A 92 -6.92 4.12 17.62
C GLY A 92 -6.37 4.29 16.20
N TRP A 93 -6.89 3.57 15.19
CA TRP A 93 -6.41 3.70 13.80
C TRP A 93 -6.48 5.13 13.25
N HIS A 94 -7.50 5.91 13.63
CA HIS A 94 -7.63 7.32 13.21
C HIS A 94 -6.50 8.19 13.81
N MET A 95 -6.13 7.96 15.07
CA MET A 95 -5.01 8.67 15.71
C MET A 95 -3.66 8.32 15.04
N VAL A 96 -3.52 7.09 14.54
CA VAL A 96 -2.34 6.69 13.75
C VAL A 96 -2.30 7.48 12.45
N ILE A 97 -3.43 7.60 11.75
CA ILE A 97 -3.55 8.42 10.54
C ILE A 97 -3.23 9.89 10.84
N ASP A 98 -3.75 10.45 11.94
CA ASP A 98 -3.43 11.81 12.39
C ASP A 98 -1.92 11.99 12.62
N GLY A 99 -1.27 11.03 13.29
CA GLY A 99 0.17 11.08 13.58
C GLY A 99 1.03 10.99 12.32
N ILE A 100 0.69 10.09 11.38
CA ILE A 100 1.40 9.97 10.10
C ILE A 100 1.19 11.24 9.27
N ALA A 101 -0.04 11.78 9.22
CA ALA A 101 -0.36 13.02 8.50
C ALA A 101 0.40 14.22 9.06
N ALA A 102 0.47 14.37 10.38
CA ALA A 102 1.22 15.45 11.03
C ALA A 102 2.73 15.37 10.70
N ALA A 103 3.30 14.16 10.70
CA ALA A 103 4.69 13.95 10.30
C ALA A 103 4.91 14.25 8.80
N HIS A 104 3.98 13.84 7.94
CA HIS A 104 4.00 14.13 6.51
C HIS A 104 3.97 15.65 6.23
N GLU A 105 3.07 16.38 6.91
CA GLU A 105 2.96 17.83 6.82
C GLU A 105 4.22 18.54 7.34
N ALA A 106 4.88 17.97 8.35
CA ALA A 106 6.17 18.44 8.86
C ALA A 106 7.37 18.11 7.94
N GLY A 107 7.14 17.46 6.80
CA GLY A 107 8.15 17.18 5.77
C GLY A 107 8.73 15.77 5.79
N ALA A 108 8.26 14.87 6.65
CA ALA A 108 8.67 13.47 6.62
C ALA A 108 8.08 12.77 5.39
N THR A 109 8.88 11.93 4.72
CA THR A 109 8.42 11.17 3.55
C THR A 109 7.65 9.91 3.99
N VAL A 110 6.54 10.08 4.71
CA VAL A 110 5.73 8.97 5.26
C VAL A 110 4.34 8.90 4.63
N GLY A 111 3.77 7.70 4.60
CA GLY A 111 2.42 7.40 4.11
C GLY A 111 1.74 6.28 4.90
N ALA A 112 0.44 6.11 4.71
CA ALA A 112 -0.34 5.05 5.36
C ALA A 112 -0.44 3.79 4.48
N LYS A 113 -0.41 2.61 5.08
CA LYS A 113 -0.64 1.34 4.40
C LYS A 113 -1.81 0.63 5.03
N LEU A 114 -2.75 0.16 4.21
CA LEU A 114 -3.82 -0.72 4.64
C LEU A 114 -3.60 -2.13 4.08
N ARG A 115 -3.74 -3.14 4.93
CA ARG A 115 -3.86 -4.53 4.49
C ARG A 115 -5.33 -4.84 4.16
N THR A 116 -5.58 -5.35 2.96
CA THR A 116 -6.92 -5.61 2.40
C THR A 116 -7.24 -7.09 2.19
N GLY A 117 -6.39 -7.99 2.70
CA GLY A 117 -6.61 -9.43 2.61
C GLY A 117 -5.61 -10.23 3.44
N GLY A 118 -5.81 -11.54 3.48
CA GLY A 118 -5.00 -12.49 4.23
C GLY A 118 -5.51 -13.92 4.08
N VAL A 119 -5.15 -14.79 5.01
CA VAL A 119 -5.53 -16.21 4.99
C VAL A 119 -6.84 -16.50 5.75
N THR A 120 -7.38 -15.51 6.44
CA THR A 120 -8.61 -15.59 7.22
C THR A 120 -9.63 -14.56 6.73
N ALA A 121 -10.91 -14.85 6.90
CA ALA A 121 -11.99 -13.97 6.43
C ALA A 121 -11.93 -12.57 7.09
N ASP A 122 -11.54 -12.49 8.36
CA ASP A 122 -11.41 -11.24 9.09
C ASP A 122 -10.24 -10.38 8.60
N ALA A 123 -9.32 -10.91 7.79
CA ALA A 123 -8.25 -10.13 7.16
C ALA A 123 -8.73 -9.25 5.99
N PHE A 124 -9.96 -9.47 5.50
CA PHE A 124 -10.56 -8.72 4.40
C PHE A 124 -11.50 -7.63 4.95
N PRO A 125 -11.09 -6.34 4.92
CA PRO A 125 -11.96 -5.26 5.37
C PRO A 125 -13.20 -5.15 4.49
N SER A 126 -14.30 -4.73 5.08
CA SER A 126 -15.50 -4.33 4.37
C SER A 126 -15.28 -3.08 3.50
N PRO A 127 -16.11 -2.84 2.47
CA PRO A 127 -16.11 -1.58 1.73
C PRO A 127 -16.20 -0.34 2.63
N ALA A 128 -17.01 -0.39 3.70
CA ALA A 128 -17.13 0.71 4.66
C ALA A 128 -15.83 0.99 5.43
N GLU A 129 -15.09 -0.04 5.84
CA GLU A 129 -13.79 0.14 6.51
C GLU A 129 -12.73 0.71 5.55
N VAL A 130 -12.70 0.23 4.30
CA VAL A 130 -11.77 0.77 3.29
C VAL A 130 -12.12 2.22 2.96
N ALA A 131 -13.41 2.54 2.77
CA ALA A 131 -13.91 3.89 2.56
C ALA A 131 -13.50 4.84 3.69
N ALA A 132 -13.69 4.42 4.95
CA ALA A 132 -13.31 5.21 6.12
C ALA A 132 -11.80 5.50 6.16
N PHE A 133 -10.96 4.49 5.88
CA PHE A 133 -9.51 4.66 5.79
C PHE A 133 -9.12 5.61 4.66
N VAL A 134 -9.67 5.41 3.45
CA VAL A 134 -9.38 6.22 2.26
C VAL A 134 -9.80 7.66 2.50
N GLY A 135 -11.02 7.89 3.00
CA GLY A 135 -11.51 9.23 3.30
C GLY A 135 -10.67 9.94 4.35
N ALA A 136 -10.26 9.25 5.41
CA ALA A 136 -9.38 9.82 6.43
C ALA A 136 -8.02 10.25 5.85
N CYS A 137 -7.46 9.45 4.93
CA CYS A 137 -6.22 9.79 4.22
C CYS A 137 -6.40 10.99 3.29
N VAL A 138 -7.46 11.00 2.47
CA VAL A 138 -7.75 12.08 1.52
C VAL A 138 -7.99 13.41 2.24
N GLU A 139 -8.77 13.41 3.32
CA GLU A 139 -9.04 14.60 4.15
C GLU A 139 -7.75 15.24 4.68
N ARG A 140 -6.77 14.41 5.05
CA ARG A 140 -5.47 14.83 5.58
C ARG A 140 -4.40 15.03 4.52
N ARG A 141 -4.74 14.86 3.23
CA ARG A 141 -3.78 14.87 2.12
C ARG A 141 -2.62 13.88 2.33
N LEU A 142 -2.90 12.75 2.98
CA LEU A 142 -1.93 11.73 3.33
C LEU A 142 -1.87 10.66 2.23
N PRO A 143 -0.71 10.47 1.56
CA PRO A 143 -0.57 9.39 0.59
C PRO A 143 -0.71 8.03 1.27
N PHE A 144 -1.40 7.12 0.59
CA PHE A 144 -1.61 5.77 1.07
C PHE A 144 -1.39 4.73 -0.03
N LYS A 145 -1.31 3.48 0.42
CA LYS A 145 -1.32 2.29 -0.44
C LYS A 145 -2.09 1.16 0.23
N CYS A 146 -2.55 0.22 -0.59
CA CYS A 146 -3.25 -0.96 -0.10
C CYS A 146 -2.50 -2.23 -0.52
N THR A 147 -2.46 -3.25 0.35
CA THR A 147 -1.68 -4.47 0.10
C THR A 147 -2.47 -5.70 0.48
N ALA A 148 -2.10 -6.85 -0.09
CA ALA A 148 -2.80 -8.13 0.03
C ALA A 148 -4.22 -8.12 -0.58
N GLY A 149 -4.43 -8.92 -1.62
CA GLY A 149 -5.75 -9.18 -2.19
C GLY A 149 -6.18 -8.29 -3.37
N LEU A 150 -5.37 -7.34 -3.83
CA LEU A 150 -5.69 -6.40 -4.91
C LEU A 150 -5.13 -6.83 -6.29
N HIS A 151 -5.19 -8.13 -6.60
CA HIS A 151 -4.65 -8.67 -7.86
C HIS A 151 -5.49 -8.28 -9.07
N HIS A 152 -6.80 -8.16 -8.88
CA HIS A 152 -7.75 -7.88 -9.95
C HIS A 152 -8.20 -6.42 -9.97
N ALA A 153 -8.54 -5.92 -11.16
CA ALA A 153 -8.96 -4.54 -11.35
C ALA A 153 -10.28 -4.23 -10.62
N VAL A 154 -11.18 -5.20 -10.57
CA VAL A 154 -12.55 -5.05 -10.07
C VAL A 154 -12.79 -6.00 -8.91
N ARG A 155 -13.59 -5.56 -7.94
CA ARG A 155 -14.04 -6.35 -6.80
C ARG A 155 -14.69 -7.65 -7.25
N HIS A 156 -14.30 -8.75 -6.62
CA HIS A 156 -14.76 -10.09 -6.99
C HIS A 156 -14.78 -11.00 -5.77
N THR A 157 -15.50 -12.12 -5.88
CA THR A 157 -15.42 -13.23 -4.95
C THR A 157 -14.44 -14.23 -5.52
N ASP A 158 -13.41 -14.55 -4.75
CA ASP A 158 -12.44 -15.59 -5.10
C ASP A 158 -13.15 -16.97 -5.07
N PRO A 159 -13.13 -17.74 -6.18
CA PRO A 159 -13.89 -18.97 -6.28
C PRO A 159 -13.30 -20.13 -5.45
N GLU A 160 -12.03 -20.06 -5.06
CA GLU A 160 -11.36 -21.12 -4.30
C GLU A 160 -11.61 -20.97 -2.79
N THR A 161 -11.51 -19.75 -2.28
CA THR A 161 -11.62 -19.41 -0.86
C THR A 161 -13.00 -18.90 -0.46
N GLY A 162 -13.78 -18.39 -1.43
CA GLY A 162 -15.04 -17.69 -1.19
C GLY A 162 -14.87 -16.30 -0.57
N PHE A 163 -13.64 -15.82 -0.39
CA PHE A 163 -13.38 -14.49 0.16
C PHE A 163 -13.70 -13.41 -0.86
N VAL A 164 -14.11 -12.24 -0.37
CA VAL A 164 -14.44 -11.10 -1.23
C VAL A 164 -13.26 -10.14 -1.25
N HIS A 165 -12.67 -9.99 -2.43
CA HIS A 165 -11.50 -9.17 -2.68
C HIS A 165 -11.89 -7.82 -3.26
N HIS A 166 -11.27 -6.74 -2.79
CA HIS A 166 -11.39 -5.43 -3.42
C HIS A 166 -10.67 -5.42 -4.78
N GLY A 167 -11.13 -4.57 -5.70
CA GLY A 167 -10.42 -4.27 -6.94
C GLY A 167 -9.55 -3.02 -6.79
N PHE A 168 -8.36 -2.99 -7.42
CA PHE A 168 -7.50 -1.79 -7.33
C PHE A 168 -8.10 -0.57 -8.05
N LEU A 169 -8.98 -0.75 -9.05
CA LEU A 169 -9.72 0.36 -9.65
C LEU A 169 -10.85 0.85 -8.72
N ASN A 170 -11.46 -0.04 -7.94
CA ASN A 170 -12.45 0.36 -6.93
C ASN A 170 -11.81 1.27 -5.87
N VAL A 171 -10.62 0.91 -5.37
CA VAL A 171 -9.87 1.74 -4.41
C VAL A 171 -9.44 3.08 -5.05
N LEU A 172 -9.01 3.06 -6.31
CA LEU A 172 -8.64 4.28 -7.05
C LEU A 172 -9.84 5.24 -7.18
N LEU A 173 -11.01 4.72 -7.53
CA LEU A 173 -12.24 5.50 -7.63
C LEU A 173 -12.65 6.07 -6.27
N ALA A 174 -12.62 5.25 -5.22
CA ALA A 174 -12.89 5.72 -3.87
C ALA A 174 -11.92 6.83 -3.45
N ALA A 175 -10.64 6.73 -3.79
CA ALA A 175 -9.66 7.79 -3.51
C ALA A 175 -9.98 9.09 -4.27
N ALA A 176 -10.44 8.98 -5.52
CA ALA A 176 -10.84 10.11 -6.34
C ALA A 176 -12.03 10.89 -5.75
N ASP A 177 -12.91 10.17 -5.04
CA ASP A 177 -14.15 10.69 -4.44
C ASP A 177 -14.06 10.88 -2.92
N GLY A 178 -12.88 10.76 -2.32
CA GLY A 178 -12.70 11.00 -0.88
C GLY A 178 -13.26 9.92 0.04
N GLY A 179 -13.30 8.66 -0.42
CA GLY A 179 -13.72 7.49 0.37
C GLY A 179 -15.11 6.97 0.04
N SER A 180 -15.45 6.88 -1.25
CA SER A 180 -16.76 6.38 -1.70
C SER A 180 -16.96 4.87 -1.42
N VAL A 181 -17.98 4.52 -0.63
CA VAL A 181 -18.39 3.13 -0.38
C VAL A 181 -18.98 2.51 -1.66
N GLU A 182 -19.77 3.28 -2.41
CA GLU A 182 -20.41 2.81 -3.65
C GLU A 182 -19.36 2.38 -4.68
N ASP A 183 -18.29 3.16 -4.83
CA ASP A 183 -17.18 2.79 -5.73
C ASP A 183 -16.47 1.52 -5.28
N LEU A 184 -16.37 1.29 -3.96
CA LEU A 184 -15.80 0.06 -3.40
C LEU A 184 -16.69 -1.16 -3.58
N GLU A 185 -18.01 -1.00 -3.64
CA GLU A 185 -18.97 -2.10 -3.79
C GLU A 185 -19.15 -2.55 -5.24
N MET A 186 -18.74 -1.75 -6.23
CA MET A 186 -18.91 -2.08 -7.64
C MET A 186 -18.20 -3.38 -8.04
N VAL A 187 -18.99 -4.35 -8.52
CA VAL A 187 -18.50 -5.64 -9.05
C VAL A 187 -18.61 -5.74 -10.57
N ASN A 188 -19.31 -4.82 -11.23
CA ASN A 188 -19.51 -4.86 -12.69
C ASN A 188 -18.34 -4.14 -13.40
N PRO A 189 -17.52 -4.84 -14.19
CA PRO A 189 -16.35 -4.22 -14.83
C PRO A 189 -16.69 -3.13 -15.85
N VAL A 190 -17.85 -3.22 -16.51
CA VAL A 190 -18.32 -2.17 -17.42
C VAL A 190 -18.64 -0.89 -16.66
N ALA A 191 -19.32 -1.01 -15.51
CA ALA A 191 -19.65 0.15 -14.67
C ALA A 191 -18.37 0.82 -14.13
N VAL A 192 -17.40 0.04 -13.64
CA VAL A 192 -16.09 0.56 -13.19
C VAL A 192 -15.39 1.30 -14.33
N THR A 193 -15.36 0.73 -15.54
CA THR A 193 -14.70 1.36 -16.70
C THR A 193 -15.36 2.69 -17.08
N VAL A 194 -16.70 2.74 -17.11
CA VAL A 194 -17.45 3.98 -17.35
C VAL A 194 -17.10 5.03 -16.30
N ARG A 195 -17.09 4.65 -15.02
CA ARG A 195 -16.78 5.53 -13.90
C ARG A 195 -15.34 6.08 -13.96
N ILE A 196 -14.36 5.24 -14.31
CA ILE A 196 -12.96 5.62 -14.51
C ILE A 196 -12.84 6.66 -15.63
N ARG A 197 -13.50 6.43 -16.77
CA ARG A 197 -13.46 7.35 -17.93
C ARG A 197 -14.15 8.68 -17.62
N ALA A 198 -15.14 8.68 -16.74
CA ALA A 198 -15.89 9.87 -16.31
C ALA A 198 -15.17 10.72 -15.25
N LEU A 199 -14.03 10.28 -14.69
CA LEU A 199 -13.27 11.08 -13.71
C LEU A 199 -12.84 12.41 -14.33
N THR A 200 -13.10 13.51 -13.61
CA THR A 200 -12.57 14.84 -13.92
C THR A 200 -11.05 14.89 -13.75
N ASP A 201 -10.41 15.93 -14.29
CA ASP A 201 -8.96 16.12 -14.12
C ASP A 201 -8.57 16.28 -12.65
N GLU A 202 -9.39 16.98 -11.86
CA GLU A 202 -9.19 17.13 -10.41
C GLU A 202 -9.27 15.78 -9.68
N GLN A 203 -10.28 14.96 -9.99
CA GLN A 203 -10.44 13.63 -9.41
C GLN A 203 -9.27 12.70 -9.79
N ARG A 204 -8.81 12.74 -11.05
CA ARG A 204 -7.65 11.96 -11.51
C ARG A 204 -6.39 12.37 -10.75
N GLU A 205 -6.19 13.66 -10.58
CA GLU A 205 -5.05 14.23 -9.89
C GLU A 205 -5.08 13.88 -8.39
N THR A 206 -6.24 13.98 -7.73
CA THR A 206 -6.44 13.53 -6.34
C THR A 206 -6.13 12.04 -6.18
N ALA A 207 -6.68 11.19 -7.04
CA ALA A 207 -6.42 9.76 -7.01
C ALA A 207 -4.93 9.44 -7.18
N ARG A 208 -4.24 10.09 -8.13
CA ARG A 208 -2.79 9.90 -8.36
C ARG A 208 -1.93 10.34 -7.19
N ARG A 209 -2.29 11.42 -6.50
CA ARG A 209 -1.56 11.91 -5.33
C ARG A 209 -1.78 11.02 -4.11
N MET A 210 -3.01 10.57 -3.89
CA MET A 210 -3.40 9.87 -2.66
C MET A 210 -3.13 8.36 -2.76
N PHE A 211 -3.56 7.70 -3.83
CA PHE A 211 -3.38 6.25 -3.99
C PHE A 211 -2.09 5.95 -4.76
N THR A 212 -1.01 5.77 -4.01
CA THR A 212 0.37 5.71 -4.55
C THR A 212 0.82 4.33 -5.00
N GLY A 213 0.04 3.29 -4.70
CA GLY A 213 0.32 1.94 -5.18
C GLY A 213 -0.55 0.89 -4.52
N PHE A 214 -0.44 -0.33 -5.05
CA PHE A 214 -0.99 -1.52 -4.42
C PHE A 214 -0.03 -2.71 -4.54
N GLY A 215 -0.16 -3.67 -3.64
CA GLY A 215 0.62 -4.91 -3.69
C GLY A 215 -0.07 -5.97 -4.54
N SER A 216 0.68 -6.56 -5.48
CA SER A 216 0.30 -7.75 -6.23
C SER A 216 1.48 -8.74 -6.28
N CYS A 217 1.19 -10.04 -6.35
CA CYS A 217 2.19 -11.10 -6.42
C CYS A 217 2.79 -11.23 -7.83
N ASP A 218 2.06 -10.77 -8.83
CA ASP A 218 2.47 -10.73 -10.22
C ASP A 218 1.97 -9.44 -10.88
N ILE A 219 2.59 -9.10 -12.02
CA ILE A 219 2.26 -7.89 -12.79
C ILE A 219 1.33 -8.22 -13.95
N ASP A 220 1.28 -9.48 -14.38
CA ASP A 220 0.52 -9.88 -15.55
C ASP A 220 -0.98 -9.84 -15.30
N THR A 221 -1.46 -10.21 -14.12
CA THR A 221 -2.88 -10.19 -13.77
C THR A 221 -3.44 -8.76 -13.77
N PRO A 222 -2.87 -7.78 -13.01
CA PRO A 222 -3.35 -6.40 -13.08
C PRO A 222 -3.28 -5.80 -14.50
N ARG A 223 -2.21 -6.10 -15.25
CA ARG A 223 -2.04 -5.60 -16.62
C ARG A 223 -3.07 -6.20 -17.58
N SER A 224 -3.33 -7.50 -17.47
CA SER A 224 -4.29 -8.19 -18.32
C SER A 224 -5.71 -7.71 -18.06
N ASP A 225 -6.08 -7.50 -16.80
CA ASP A 225 -7.37 -6.92 -16.44
C ASP A 225 -7.55 -5.52 -17.03
N LEU A 226 -6.54 -4.65 -16.89
CA LEU A 226 -6.59 -3.30 -17.48
C LEU A 226 -6.72 -3.32 -19.01
N ALA A 227 -6.01 -4.22 -19.69
CA ALA A 227 -6.11 -4.40 -21.13
C ALA A 227 -7.50 -4.91 -21.54
N ALA A 228 -8.06 -5.88 -20.80
CA ALA A 228 -9.40 -6.40 -21.03
C ALA A 228 -10.50 -5.34 -20.84
N LEU A 229 -10.26 -4.37 -19.95
CA LEU A 229 -11.14 -3.21 -19.74
C LEU A 229 -10.92 -2.07 -20.75
N GLY A 230 -9.92 -2.17 -21.63
CA GLY A 230 -9.57 -1.13 -22.59
C GLY A 230 -9.09 0.16 -21.91
N LEU A 231 -8.25 0.00 -20.87
CA LEU A 231 -7.63 1.07 -20.09
C LEU A 231 -6.10 1.13 -20.28
N LEU A 232 -5.55 0.31 -21.16
CA LEU A 232 -4.14 0.30 -21.61
C LEU A 232 -4.05 0.38 -23.13
#